data_AF-A0A0T6Z8S7-F1
#
_entry.id   AF-A0A0T6Z8S7-F1
#
_cell.length_a   1.000
_cell.length_b   1.000
_cell.length_c   1.000
_cell.angle_alpha   90.00
_cell.angle_beta   90.00
_cell.angle_gamma   90.00
#
_symmetry.space_group_name_H-M   'P 1'
#
loop_
_entity.id
_entity.type
_entity.pdbx_description
1 polymer ?
#
loop_
_entity_poly.entity_id
_entity_poly.type
_entity_poly.pdbx_seq_one_letter_code
_entity_poly.pdbx_strand_id
1 'polypeptide(L)'
;MSIASRGRILGKLFGCLVLFAAHESLAEVLVDPDVMAVVEGGYWREDGVGEGSYRIIVVRQGFEHVSSRVVAEWKLAANEKGRARIIHSVELVKGGFYSVGAPEIEFSKGGARVELGGTATFAPGTTVVCHFALAPGGKVTVLKACGD
;
A
#
# COMPACT_ATOMS: atom_id res chain seq x y z
N MET A 1 -71.43 36.38 -13.49
CA MET A 1 -72.54 35.87 -12.65
C MET A 1 -73.23 34.75 -13.42
N SER A 2 -72.88 33.50 -13.14
CA SER A 2 -73.71 32.27 -13.18
C SER A 2 -72.81 31.04 -13.23
N ILE A 3 -73.14 30.07 -12.39
CA ILE A 3 -72.40 28.87 -12.00
C ILE A 3 -72.79 27.70 -12.92
N ALA A 4 -71.86 26.81 -13.24
CA ALA A 4 -72.18 25.39 -13.45
C ALA A 4 -70.95 24.50 -13.17
N SER A 5 -71.04 23.78 -12.04
CA SER A 5 -70.13 22.71 -11.66
C SER A 5 -70.42 21.43 -12.48
N ARG A 6 -69.41 20.58 -12.65
CA ARG A 6 -69.58 19.11 -12.72
C ARG A 6 -68.22 18.44 -12.47
N GLY A 7 -68.11 17.80 -11.31
CA GLY A 7 -66.92 17.08 -10.90
C GLY A 7 -66.72 15.76 -11.66
N ARG A 8 -65.52 15.21 -11.47
CA ARG A 8 -65.30 13.76 -11.53
C ARG A 8 -64.18 13.41 -10.56
N ILE A 9 -64.58 12.69 -9.51
CA ILE A 9 -63.70 12.00 -8.58
C ILE A 9 -63.23 10.74 -9.29
N LEU A 10 -61.91 10.52 -9.38
CA LEU A 10 -61.37 9.19 -9.60
C LEU A 10 -60.05 9.10 -8.82
N GLY A 11 -60.13 8.49 -7.64
CA GLY A 11 -58.95 8.14 -6.87
C GLY A 11 -58.17 7.02 -7.55
N LYS A 12 -56.87 6.95 -7.26
CA LYS A 12 -56.16 5.68 -7.01
C LYS A 12 -54.69 5.93 -6.67
N LEU A 13 -54.28 5.17 -5.65
CA LEU A 13 -52.94 4.59 -5.45
C LEU A 13 -51.85 5.49 -4.84
N PHE A 14 -51.83 5.41 -3.50
CA PHE A 14 -50.66 5.09 -2.68
C PHE A 14 -49.48 4.55 -3.52
N GLY A 15 -48.50 5.39 -3.79
CA GLY A 15 -47.18 4.99 -4.25
C GLY A 15 -46.17 5.40 -3.20
N CYS A 16 -45.99 4.57 -2.17
CA CYS A 16 -44.87 4.72 -1.24
C CYS A 16 -43.61 4.40 -2.03
N LEU A 17 -42.93 5.45 -2.52
CA LEU A 17 -41.66 5.33 -3.23
C LEU A 17 -40.60 4.92 -2.18
N VAL A 18 -40.37 3.62 -2.02
CA VAL A 18 -39.26 3.13 -1.21
C VAL A 18 -37.98 3.50 -1.95
N LEU A 19 -37.35 4.59 -1.52
CA LEU A 19 -35.99 4.94 -1.90
C LEU A 19 -35.08 3.83 -1.37
N PHE A 20 -34.63 2.95 -2.26
CA PHE A 20 -33.49 2.09 -1.98
C PHE A 20 -32.28 3.00 -1.76
N ALA A 21 -31.96 3.28 -0.50
CA ALA A 21 -30.66 3.86 -0.14
C ALA A 21 -29.59 2.81 -0.48
N ALA A 22 -28.86 3.03 -1.57
CA ALA A 22 -27.65 2.29 -1.86
C ALA A 22 -26.69 2.52 -0.68
N HIS A 23 -26.51 1.50 0.15
CA HIS A 23 -25.44 1.49 1.13
C HIS A 23 -24.16 1.19 0.35
N GLU A 24 -23.39 2.23 0.05
CA GLU A 24 -21.98 2.10 -0.29
C GLU A 24 -21.30 1.43 0.91
N SER A 25 -21.07 0.12 0.80
CA SER A 25 -20.26 -0.62 1.76
C SER A 25 -18.83 -0.14 1.59
N LEU A 26 -18.40 0.76 2.47
CA LEU A 26 -16.99 1.08 2.62
C LEU A 26 -16.33 -0.19 3.21
N ALA A 27 -15.68 -0.99 2.37
CA ALA A 27 -14.84 -2.07 2.86
C ALA A 27 -13.70 -1.46 3.67
N GLU A 28 -13.74 -1.60 4.99
CA GLU A 28 -12.66 -1.19 5.88
C GLU A 28 -11.43 -2.04 5.55
N VAL A 29 -10.44 -1.43 4.89
CA VAL A 29 -9.16 -2.09 4.62
C VAL A 29 -8.41 -2.15 5.95
N LEU A 30 -8.53 -3.28 6.64
CA LEU A 30 -7.76 -3.56 7.85
C LEU A 30 -6.28 -3.62 7.48
N VAL A 31 -5.53 -2.60 7.88
CA VAL A 31 -4.06 -2.60 7.83
C VAL A 31 -3.56 -3.30 9.09
N ASP A 32 -2.63 -4.23 8.92
CA ASP A 32 -1.97 -4.89 10.05
C ASP A 32 -1.30 -3.84 10.96
N PRO A 33 -1.59 -3.81 12.28
CA PRO A 33 -1.08 -2.80 13.20
C PRO A 33 0.46 -2.78 13.30
N ASP A 34 1.12 -3.87 12.92
CA ASP A 34 2.57 -3.95 12.92
C ASP A 34 3.18 -3.29 11.67
N VAL A 35 2.39 -2.95 10.65
CA VAL A 35 2.87 -2.18 9.49
C VAL A 35 3.07 -0.73 9.88
N MET A 36 4.33 -0.32 9.93
CA MET A 36 4.73 1.04 10.29
C MET A 36 4.69 2.02 9.11
N ALA A 37 5.02 1.54 7.91
CA ALA A 37 5.03 2.35 6.71
C ALA A 37 4.83 1.50 5.46
N VAL A 38 4.14 2.07 4.48
CA VAL A 38 4.04 1.56 3.11
C VAL A 38 4.31 2.71 2.17
N VAL A 39 5.30 2.56 1.29
CA VAL A 39 5.53 3.48 0.18
C VAL A 39 5.40 2.70 -1.12
N GLU A 40 4.51 3.14 -2.00
CA GLU A 40 4.27 2.52 -3.30
C GLU A 40 4.48 3.55 -4.41
N GLY A 41 5.14 3.14 -5.49
CA GLY A 41 5.36 4.00 -6.64
C GLY A 41 6.37 3.48 -7.64
N GLY A 42 6.78 4.36 -8.54
CA GLY A 42 7.67 4.03 -9.63
C GLY A 42 7.03 3.09 -10.66
N TYR A 43 7.83 2.77 -11.67
CA TYR A 43 7.42 1.92 -12.78
C TYR A 43 8.50 0.88 -13.05
N TRP A 44 8.08 -0.35 -13.30
CA TRP A 44 8.93 -1.41 -13.81
C TRP A 44 8.20 -2.16 -14.93
N ARG A 45 8.98 -2.73 -15.84
CA ARG A 45 8.51 -3.66 -16.87
C ARG A 45 9.51 -4.79 -17.01
N GLU A 46 9.00 -5.99 -17.25
CA GLU A 46 9.76 -7.20 -17.51
C GLU A 46 9.09 -8.01 -18.64
N ASP A 47 9.88 -8.34 -19.65
CA ASP A 47 9.40 -9.05 -20.83
C ASP A 47 8.85 -10.43 -20.46
N GLY A 48 7.65 -10.76 -20.94
CA GLY A 48 6.97 -12.01 -20.63
C GLY A 48 6.32 -12.08 -19.24
N VAL A 49 6.52 -11.06 -18.38
CA VAL A 49 5.93 -11.00 -17.02
C VAL A 49 4.89 -9.88 -16.92
N GLY A 50 5.21 -8.68 -17.42
CA GLY A 50 4.30 -7.53 -17.40
C GLY A 50 4.94 -6.27 -16.83
N GLU A 51 4.13 -5.41 -16.25
CA GLU A 51 4.54 -4.12 -15.69
C GLU A 51 3.80 -3.77 -14.40
N GLY A 52 4.35 -2.84 -13.63
CA GLY A 52 3.76 -2.45 -12.36
C GLY A 52 4.58 -1.45 -11.57
N SER A 53 4.35 -1.43 -10.26
CA SER A 53 4.97 -0.51 -9.29
C SER A 53 5.77 -1.27 -8.22
N TYR A 54 6.71 -0.56 -7.60
CA TYR A 54 7.41 -1.03 -6.42
C TYR A 54 6.59 -0.71 -5.17
N ARG A 55 6.63 -1.59 -4.18
CA ARG A 55 6.05 -1.36 -2.85
C ARG A 55 7.08 -1.72 -1.79
N ILE A 56 7.36 -0.80 -0.88
CA ILE A 56 8.27 -1.01 0.24
C ILE A 56 7.44 -0.95 1.52
N ILE A 57 7.57 -1.97 2.35
CA ILE A 57 6.80 -2.17 3.57
C ILE A 57 7.78 -2.27 4.74
N VAL A 58 7.57 -1.43 5.76
CA VAL A 58 8.29 -1.51 7.04
C VAL A 58 7.35 -2.09 8.07
N VAL A 59 7.75 -3.20 8.68
CA VAL A 59 6.96 -3.93 9.67
C VAL A 59 7.71 -3.96 10.99
N ARG A 60 7.05 -3.54 12.07
CA ARG A 60 7.51 -3.69 13.44
C ARG A 60 7.44 -5.16 13.84
N GLN A 61 8.43 -5.66 14.56
CA GLN A 61 8.38 -7.02 15.11
C GLN A 61 9.19 -7.15 16.39
N GLY A 62 8.90 -8.21 17.15
CA GLY A 62 9.54 -8.50 18.43
C GLY A 62 8.76 -7.93 19.61
N PHE A 63 8.99 -8.50 20.80
CA PHE A 63 8.31 -8.13 22.03
C PHE A 63 9.25 -7.38 22.98
N GLU A 64 10.33 -8.03 23.43
CA GLU A 64 11.33 -7.43 24.33
C GLU A 64 12.35 -6.56 23.58
N HIS A 65 12.76 -7.02 22.39
CA HIS A 65 13.63 -6.27 21.49
C HIS A 65 12.87 -5.94 20.21
N VAL A 66 12.22 -4.77 20.21
CA VAL A 66 11.46 -4.28 19.05
C VAL A 66 12.43 -3.87 17.95
N SER A 67 12.23 -4.42 16.76
CA SER A 67 13.03 -4.17 15.55
C SER A 67 12.11 -4.05 14.34
N SER A 68 12.69 -3.73 13.18
CA SER A 68 11.96 -3.60 11.93
C SER A 68 12.35 -4.70 10.94
N ARG A 69 11.37 -5.24 10.21
CA ARG A 69 11.57 -5.94 8.93
C ARG A 69 11.28 -4.96 7.81
N VAL A 70 12.09 -4.96 6.76
CA VAL A 70 11.77 -4.21 5.55
C VAL A 70 11.68 -5.13 4.35
N VAL A 71 10.57 -5.06 3.62
CA VAL A 71 10.30 -5.88 2.45
C VAL A 71 10.07 -4.98 1.24
N ALA A 72 10.74 -5.28 0.13
CA ALA A 72 10.47 -4.69 -1.17
C ALA A 72 9.68 -5.69 -2.03
N GLU A 73 8.65 -5.20 -2.70
CA GLU A 73 7.75 -5.99 -3.53
C GLU A 73 7.59 -5.35 -4.91
N TRP A 74 7.44 -6.21 -5.91
CA TRP A 74 7.11 -5.84 -7.28
C TRP A 74 5.65 -6.22 -7.50
N LYS A 75 4.79 -5.19 -7.54
CA LYS A 75 3.35 -5.32 -7.65
C LYS A 75 2.95 -5.10 -9.10
N LEU A 76 2.37 -6.12 -9.74
CA LEU A 76 1.78 -5.99 -11.08
C LEU A 76 0.67 -4.93 -11.07
N ALA A 77 0.54 -4.21 -12.18
CA ALA A 77 -0.62 -3.36 -12.43
C ALA A 77 -1.92 -4.17 -12.26
N ALA A 78 -2.94 -3.54 -11.68
CA ALA A 78 -4.22 -4.21 -11.45
C ALA A 78 -4.84 -4.64 -12.78
N ASN A 79 -5.30 -5.89 -12.85
CA ASN A 79 -6.11 -6.34 -13.98
C ASN A 79 -7.53 -5.77 -13.92
N GLU A 80 -8.35 -6.03 -14.93
CA GLU A 80 -9.76 -5.58 -15.00
C GLU A 80 -10.62 -5.98 -13.79
N LYS A 81 -10.17 -6.97 -13.00
CA LYS A 81 -10.83 -7.43 -11.77
C LYS A 81 -10.29 -6.75 -10.51
N GLY A 82 -9.44 -5.74 -10.63
CA GLY A 82 -8.86 -4.99 -9.53
C GLY A 82 -7.87 -5.77 -8.65
N ARG A 83 -7.48 -6.99 -9.05
CA ARG A 83 -6.59 -7.83 -8.23
C ARG A 83 -5.13 -7.50 -8.52
N ALA A 84 -4.52 -6.74 -7.60
CA ALA A 84 -3.08 -6.57 -7.58
C ALA A 84 -2.39 -7.90 -7.22
N ARG A 85 -1.30 -8.22 -7.92
CA ARG A 85 -0.51 -9.44 -7.67
C ARG A 85 0.93 -9.05 -7.40
N ILE A 86 1.51 -9.63 -6.35
CA ILE A 86 2.94 -9.51 -6.07
C ILE A 86 3.67 -10.61 -6.86
N ILE A 87 4.65 -10.24 -7.67
CA ILE A 87 5.45 -11.17 -8.49
C ILE A 87 6.83 -11.43 -7.93
N HIS A 88 7.38 -10.47 -7.18
CA HIS A 88 8.62 -10.62 -6.44
C HIS A 88 8.47 -9.98 -5.06
N SER A 89 9.09 -10.58 -4.06
CA SER A 89 9.15 -10.09 -2.69
C SER A 89 10.53 -10.41 -2.13
N VAL A 90 11.25 -9.38 -1.66
CA VAL A 90 12.63 -9.51 -1.17
C VAL A 90 12.75 -8.76 0.15
N GLU A 91 13.32 -9.44 1.15
CA GLU A 91 13.65 -8.82 2.44
C GLU A 91 14.92 -7.97 2.27
N LEU A 92 14.78 -6.64 2.46
CA LEU A 92 15.92 -5.71 2.42
C LEU A 92 16.64 -5.67 3.77
N VAL A 93 15.87 -5.68 4.86
CA VAL A 93 16.37 -5.65 6.23
C VAL A 93 15.66 -6.73 7.01
N LYS A 94 16.43 -7.69 7.52
CA LYS A 94 15.95 -8.73 8.42
C LYS A 94 15.71 -8.16 9.80
N GLY A 95 14.71 -8.70 10.48
CA GLY A 95 14.45 -8.42 11.89
C GLY A 95 15.60 -8.70 12.85
N GLY A 96 15.52 -8.05 14.00
CA GLY A 96 16.36 -8.30 15.18
C GLY A 96 17.37 -7.21 15.47
N PHE A 97 18.05 -6.67 14.45
CA PHE A 97 19.24 -5.83 14.65
C PHE A 97 19.00 -4.33 14.58
N TYR A 98 17.96 -3.90 13.86
CA TYR A 98 17.74 -2.49 13.57
C TYR A 98 16.28 -2.12 13.77
N SER A 99 16.06 -0.91 14.28
CA SER A 99 14.76 -0.24 14.27
C SER A 99 14.85 0.89 13.25
N VAL A 100 14.15 0.75 12.12
CA VAL A 100 14.15 1.73 11.02
C VAL A 100 12.78 2.37 10.84
N GLY A 101 12.79 3.62 10.39
CA GLY A 101 11.60 4.41 10.11
C GLY A 101 11.02 4.19 8.71
N ALA A 102 10.18 5.13 8.27
CA ALA A 102 9.68 5.16 6.91
C ALA A 102 10.83 5.36 5.90
N PRO A 103 10.81 4.68 4.74
CA PRO A 103 11.86 4.81 3.74
C PRO A 103 11.74 6.13 2.98
N GLU A 104 12.88 6.71 2.62
CA GLU A 104 12.98 7.71 1.56
C GLU A 104 13.27 7.00 0.23
N ILE A 105 12.53 7.34 -0.82
CA ILE A 105 12.60 6.61 -2.10
C ILE A 105 12.68 7.57 -3.28
N GLU A 106 13.68 7.33 -4.13
CA GLU A 106 13.84 7.99 -5.42
C GLU A 106 13.49 7.01 -6.55
N PHE A 107 12.38 7.25 -7.23
CA PHE A 107 12.00 6.47 -8.41
C PHE A 107 12.66 7.01 -9.68
N SER A 108 13.07 6.09 -10.55
CA SER A 108 13.71 6.39 -11.82
C SER A 108 13.29 5.38 -12.89
N LYS A 109 13.70 5.62 -14.16
CA LYS A 109 13.49 4.65 -15.25
C LYS A 109 14.21 3.31 -15.01
N GLY A 110 15.32 3.33 -14.24
CA GLY A 110 16.10 2.13 -13.93
C GLY A 110 15.58 1.34 -12.73
N GLY A 111 14.57 1.85 -12.03
CA GLY A 111 14.02 1.29 -10.80
C GLY A 111 14.01 2.29 -9.66
N ALA A 112 14.27 1.87 -8.43
CA ALA A 112 14.15 2.71 -7.24
C ALA A 112 15.44 2.70 -6.40
N ARG A 113 15.81 3.84 -5.83
CA ARG A 113 16.76 3.90 -4.71
C ARG A 113 15.99 4.06 -3.41
N VAL A 114 16.32 3.23 -2.43
CA VAL A 114 15.68 3.20 -1.12
C VAL A 114 16.73 3.56 -0.07
N GLU A 115 16.45 4.56 0.74
CA GLU A 115 17.22 4.91 1.92
C GLU A 115 16.39 4.60 3.18
N LEU A 116 17.05 3.97 4.15
CA LEU A 116 16.47 3.61 5.44
C LEU A 116 17.33 4.18 6.57
N GLY A 117 16.76 5.09 7.35
CA GLY A 117 17.35 5.61 8.59
C GLY A 117 16.80 4.90 9.82
N GLY A 118 17.65 4.68 10.82
CA GLY A 118 17.24 4.02 12.06
C GLY A 118 18.33 3.97 13.14
N THR A 119 18.16 3.03 14.08
CA THR A 119 19.12 2.75 15.15
C THR A 119 19.39 1.24 15.31
N ALA A 120 20.56 0.90 15.86
CA ALA A 120 20.89 -0.47 16.24
C ALA A 120 20.22 -0.85 17.57
N THR A 121 19.52 -1.98 17.61
CA THR A 121 18.79 -2.46 18.81
C THR A 121 19.73 -2.94 19.92
N PHE A 122 20.95 -3.32 19.57
CA PHE A 122 21.97 -3.85 20.48
C PHE A 122 22.98 -2.79 20.96
N ALA A 123 22.93 -1.58 20.40
CA ALA A 123 23.83 -0.49 20.73
C ALA A 123 23.04 0.84 20.83
N PRO A 124 22.52 1.17 22.03
CA PRO A 124 21.73 2.38 22.23
C PRO A 124 22.45 3.64 21.76
N GLY A 125 21.76 4.46 20.96
CA GLY A 125 22.31 5.71 20.41
C GLY A 125 23.13 5.56 19.13
N THR A 126 23.44 4.33 18.68
CA THR A 126 24.07 4.10 17.38
C THR A 126 23.04 4.23 16.26
N THR A 127 23.18 5.28 15.44
CA THR A 127 22.36 5.47 14.25
C THR A 127 22.88 4.63 13.09
N VAL A 128 21.96 4.24 12.21
CA VAL A 128 22.26 3.48 10.99
C VAL A 128 21.56 4.11 9.80
N VAL A 129 22.23 4.05 8.65
CA VAL A 129 21.66 4.46 7.36
C VAL A 129 22.08 3.42 6.33
N CYS A 130 21.10 2.79 5.67
CA CYS A 130 21.33 1.79 4.64
C CYS A 130 20.61 2.11 3.33
N HIS A 131 21.27 1.77 2.23
CA HIS A 131 20.88 2.17 0.88
C HIS A 131 20.75 0.92 0.00
N PHE A 132 19.65 0.83 -0.74
CA PHE A 132 19.37 -0.26 -1.66
C PHE A 132 18.97 0.28 -3.03
N ALA A 133 19.37 -0.40 -4.10
CA ALA A 133 18.84 -0.20 -5.43
C ALA A 133 17.92 -1.37 -5.80
N LEU A 134 16.71 -1.07 -6.23
CA LEU A 134 15.74 -2.02 -6.76
C LEU A 134 15.70 -1.89 -8.28
N ALA A 135 15.65 -3.01 -8.98
CA ALA A 135 15.48 -3.07 -10.43
C ALA A 135 14.42 -4.13 -10.81
N PRO A 136 13.91 -4.15 -12.06
CA PRO A 136 12.99 -5.18 -12.52
C PRO A 136 13.54 -6.62 -12.34
N GLY A 137 12.66 -7.61 -12.32
CA GLY A 137 13.03 -9.02 -12.11
C GLY A 137 13.36 -9.37 -10.66
N GLY A 138 12.84 -8.62 -9.67
CA GLY A 138 13.08 -8.89 -8.26
C GLY A 138 14.52 -8.61 -7.80
N LYS A 139 15.27 -7.80 -8.56
CA LYS A 139 16.70 -7.57 -8.31
C LYS A 139 16.89 -6.48 -7.27
N VAL A 140 17.71 -6.80 -6.26
CA VAL A 140 18.14 -5.87 -5.21
C VAL A 140 19.66 -5.81 -5.22
N THR A 141 20.21 -4.59 -5.20
CA THR A 141 21.63 -4.34 -4.93
C THR A 141 21.75 -3.59 -3.61
N VAL A 142 22.53 -4.12 -2.67
CA VAL A 142 22.88 -3.40 -1.44
C VAL A 142 23.96 -2.39 -1.79
N LEU A 143 23.64 -1.10 -1.72
CA LEU A 143 24.60 -0.02 -1.95
C LEU A 143 25.37 0.33 -0.67
N LYS A 144 24.69 0.23 0.47
CA LYS A 144 25.26 0.35 1.82
C LYS A 144 24.42 -0.50 2.79
N ALA A 145 25.02 -1.47 3.48
CA ALA A 145 24.30 -2.25 4.48
C ALA A 145 24.09 -1.44 5.76
N CYS A 146 23.12 -1.81 6.60
CA CYS A 146 22.76 -1.00 7.77
C CYS A 146 23.85 -1.01 8.86
N GLY A 147 24.77 -1.97 8.82
CA GLY A 147 25.89 -2.06 9.76
C GLY A 147 27.24 -1.59 9.22
N ASP A 148 27.26 -1.02 8.01
CA ASP A 148 28.49 -0.54 7.34
C ASP A 148 28.87 0.90 7.71
#